data_AF-A0A8T3AHE8-F1
#
_entry.id   AF-A0A8T3AHE8-F1
#
_cell.length_a   1.000
_cell.length_b   1.000
_cell.length_c   1.000
_cell.angle_alpha   90.00
_cell.angle_beta   90.00
_cell.angle_gamma   90.00
#
_symmetry.space_group_name_H-M   'P 1'
#
loop_
_entity.id
_entity.type
_entity.pdbx_description
1 polymer ?
#
loop_
_entity_poly.entity_id
_entity_poly.type
_entity_poly.pdbx_seq_one_letter_code
_entity_poly.pdbx_strand_id
1 'polypeptide(L)'
;MEMFFPGYSGSHITTVNYVHVINLKTGKTTGGLDKAEVYFYQIPDEVIQNLIKEGIVFNVAGGLLLEHPLILPLVEAVIGSSDSVMGLPKALTEKLIQEALTEEEF
;
A
#
# COMPACT_ATOMS: atom_id res chain seq x y z
N MET A 1 10.22 -3.19 14.61
CA MET A 1 10.24 -4.14 13.47
C MET A 1 10.00 -5.56 13.93
N GLU A 2 10.73 -6.05 14.94
CA GLU A 2 10.49 -7.36 15.58
C GLU A 2 9.05 -7.54 16.11
N MET A 3 8.31 -6.46 16.41
CA MET A 3 6.91 -6.52 16.84
C MET A 3 5.89 -6.58 15.69
N PHE A 4 6.24 -6.14 14.47
CA PHE A 4 5.29 -6.04 13.36
C PHE A 4 5.16 -7.36 12.59
N PHE A 5 6.28 -7.99 12.24
CA PHE A 5 6.28 -9.22 11.45
C PHE A 5 5.58 -10.41 12.12
N PRO A 6 5.73 -10.67 13.44
CA PRO A 6 4.94 -11.69 14.12
C PRO A 6 3.43 -11.42 14.05
N GLY A 7 3.02 -10.16 13.95
CA GLY A 7 1.61 -9.79 13.78
C GLY A 7 1.06 -10.05 12.36
N TYR A 8 1.94 -10.24 11.38
CA TYR A 8 1.55 -10.54 10.00
C TYR A 8 1.46 -12.05 9.75
N SER A 9 2.26 -12.84 10.47
CA SER A 9 2.35 -14.29 10.30
C SER A 9 1.01 -15.00 10.51
N GLY A 10 0.46 -15.59 9.44
CA GLY A 10 -0.86 -16.24 9.46
C GLY A 10 -2.03 -15.29 9.70
N SER A 11 -1.85 -14.01 9.41
CA SER A 11 -2.84 -12.95 9.57
C SER A 11 -2.95 -12.14 8.27
N HIS A 12 -3.62 -10.99 8.36
CA HIS A 12 -3.68 -10.02 7.28
C HIS A 12 -3.34 -8.63 7.79
N ILE A 13 -2.99 -7.76 6.84
CA ILE A 13 -2.79 -6.35 7.06
C ILE A 13 -3.64 -5.55 6.09
N THR A 14 -3.94 -4.31 6.47
CA THR A 14 -4.65 -3.37 5.62
C THR A 14 -3.77 -2.15 5.38
N THR A 15 -3.65 -1.78 4.11
CA THR A 15 -3.08 -0.50 3.66
C THR A 15 -4.22 0.45 3.34
N VAL A 16 -4.08 1.71 3.73
CA VAL A 16 -5.07 2.77 3.48
C VAL A 16 -4.34 3.96 2.88
N ASN A 17 -4.77 4.35 1.68
CA ASN A 17 -4.18 5.47 0.94
C ASN A 17 -5.22 6.58 0.81
N TYR A 18 -4.78 7.83 1.02
CA TYR A 18 -5.57 9.00 0.68
C TYR A 18 -4.87 9.75 -0.45
N VAL A 19 -5.61 10.00 -1.53
CA VAL A 19 -5.13 10.81 -2.65
C VAL A 19 -5.87 12.13 -2.63
N HIS A 20 -5.11 13.23 -2.69
CA HIS A 20 -5.64 14.59 -2.75
C HIS A 20 -5.10 15.30 -3.99
N VAL A 21 -5.99 15.82 -4.83
CA VAL A 21 -5.66 16.49 -6.08
C VAL A 21 -6.12 17.93 -6.02
N ILE A 22 -5.22 18.86 -6.34
CA ILE A 22 -5.47 20.30 -6.40
C ILE A 22 -5.14 20.80 -7.80
N ASN A 23 -6.14 21.32 -8.51
CA ASN A 23 -5.93 22.04 -9.76
C ASN A 23 -5.51 23.49 -9.45
N LEU A 24 -4.23 23.80 -9.61
CA LEU A 24 -3.69 25.12 -9.27
C LEU A 24 -4.20 26.26 -10.17
N LYS A 25 -4.74 25.95 -11.36
CA LYS A 25 -5.30 26.95 -12.27
C LYS A 25 -6.70 27.39 -11.85
N THR A 26 -7.52 26.44 -11.40
CA THR A 26 -8.94 26.69 -11.06
C THR A 26 -9.18 26.78 -9.54
N GLY A 27 -8.25 26.30 -8.73
CA GLY A 27 -8.43 26.14 -7.29
C GLY A 27 -9.29 24.92 -6.90
N LYS A 28 -9.77 24.12 -7.86
CA LYS A 28 -10.60 22.94 -7.59
C LYS A 28 -9.81 21.88 -6.84
N THR A 29 -10.41 21.30 -5.80
CA THR A 29 -9.83 20.21 -5.02
C THR A 29 -10.74 18.99 -5.01
N THR A 30 -10.19 17.80 -5.17
CA THR A 30 -10.91 16.53 -4.97
C THR A 30 -10.00 15.55 -4.21
N GLY A 31 -10.60 14.58 -3.53
CA GLY A 31 -9.82 13.57 -2.82
C GLY A 31 -10.63 12.33 -2.51
N GLY A 32 -9.91 11.23 -2.28
CA GLY A 32 -10.51 9.92 -2.06
C GLY A 32 -9.61 8.98 -1.28
N LEU A 33 -10.24 7.96 -0.67
CA LEU A 33 -9.55 6.88 0.03
C LEU A 33 -9.57 5.62 -0.83
N ASP A 34 -8.48 4.86 -0.76
CA ASP A 34 -8.39 3.51 -1.28
C ASP A 34 -7.87 2.57 -0.18
N LYS A 35 -8.34 1.32 -0.17
CA LYS A 35 -7.95 0.30 0.80
C LYS A 35 -7.55 -0.97 0.07
N ALA A 36 -6.45 -1.56 0.49
CA ALA A 36 -6.03 -2.89 0.04
C ALA A 36 -5.58 -3.74 1.23
N GLU A 37 -5.83 -5.04 1.14
CA GLU A 37 -5.51 -6.02 2.18
C GLU A 37 -4.53 -7.06 1.64
N VAL A 38 -3.58 -7.46 2.47
CA VAL A 38 -2.61 -8.51 2.16
C VAL A 38 -2.70 -9.59 3.21
N TYR A 39 -2.95 -10.82 2.77
CA TYR A 39 -3.05 -12.00 3.60
C TYR A 39 -1.75 -12.79 3.48
N PHE A 40 -1.23 -13.27 4.60
CA PHE A 40 0.02 -14.02 4.65
C PHE A 40 -0.19 -15.42 5.21
N TYR A 41 0.55 -16.36 4.65
CA TYR A 41 0.85 -17.62 5.32
C TYR A 41 1.70 -17.37 6.58
N GLN A 42 2.04 -18.43 7.31
CA GLN A 42 3.00 -18.34 8.40
C GLN A 42 4.37 -17.89 7.86
N ILE A 43 4.93 -16.84 8.47
CA ILE A 43 6.22 -16.26 8.11
C ILE A 43 7.28 -16.87 9.05
N PRO A 44 8.24 -17.65 8.54
CA PRO A 44 9.28 -18.23 9.38
C PRO A 44 10.15 -17.16 10.05
N ASP A 45 10.57 -17.40 11.30
CA ASP A 45 11.45 -16.48 12.03
C ASP A 45 12.74 -16.16 11.27
N GLU A 46 13.29 -17.14 10.55
CA GLU A 46 14.49 -16.94 9.72
C GLU A 46 14.28 -15.88 8.63
N VAL A 47 13.10 -15.85 8.00
CA VAL A 47 12.76 -14.83 7.01
C VAL A 47 12.72 -13.45 7.66
N ILE A 48 12.12 -13.34 8.84
CA ILE A 48 12.05 -12.07 9.60
C ILE A 48 13.45 -11.58 9.96
N GLN A 49 14.31 -12.47 10.47
CA GLN A 49 15.68 -12.13 10.85
C GLN A 49 16.52 -11.73 9.63
N ASN A 50 16.38 -12.43 8.50
CA ASN A 50 17.07 -12.08 7.26
C ASN A 50 16.66 -10.69 6.76
N LEU A 51 15.36 -10.38 6.77
CA LEU A 51 14.83 -9.07 6.38
C LEU A 51 15.31 -7.93 7.29
N ILE A 52 15.35 -8.16 8.60
CA ILE A 52 15.89 -7.20 9.59
C ILE A 52 17.38 -6.96 9.34
N LYS A 53 18.15 -8.02 9.08
CA LYS A 53 19.59 -7.95 8.81
C LYS A 53 19.89 -7.21 7.50
N GLU A 54 19.09 -7.43 6.47
CA GLU A 54 19.19 -6.70 5.21
C GLU A 54 18.88 -5.21 5.37
N GLY A 55 18.04 -4.86 6.36
CA GLY A 55 17.77 -3.49 6.77
C GLY A 55 16.79 -2.73 5.89
N ILE A 56 16.40 -3.29 4.74
CA ILE A 56 15.43 -2.67 3.82
C ILE A 56 14.06 -2.43 4.48
N VAL A 57 13.66 -3.28 5.42
CA VAL A 57 12.41 -3.14 6.19
C VAL A 57 12.32 -1.84 6.99
N PHE A 58 13.46 -1.22 7.34
CA PHE A 58 13.49 0.05 8.08
C PHE A 58 13.13 1.28 7.23
N ASN A 59 13.07 1.12 5.90
CA ASN A 59 12.79 2.20 4.96
C ASN A 59 11.36 2.19 4.42
N VAL A 60 10.51 1.29 4.91
CA VAL A 60 9.12 1.13 4.44
C VAL A 60 8.13 1.11 5.60
N ALA A 61 6.92 1.61 5.34
CA ALA A 61 5.86 1.65 6.34
C ALA A 61 5.46 0.22 6.77
N GLY A 62 5.44 -0.03 8.08
CA GLY A 62 5.10 -1.34 8.64
C GLY A 62 6.11 -2.47 8.34
N GLY A 63 7.21 -2.19 7.63
CA GLY A 63 8.10 -3.26 7.16
C GLY A 63 7.51 -4.09 6.01
N LEU A 64 6.42 -3.64 5.38
CA LEU A 64 5.74 -4.38 4.32
C LEU A 64 6.51 -4.27 2.99
N LEU A 65 6.96 -5.41 2.46
CA LEU A 65 7.68 -5.50 1.19
C LEU A 65 7.04 -6.57 0.31
N LEU A 66 5.93 -6.23 -0.36
CA LEU A 66 5.13 -7.20 -1.14
C LEU A 66 5.94 -7.90 -2.25
N GLU A 67 6.86 -7.17 -2.89
CA GLU A 67 7.67 -7.68 -4.02
C GLU A 67 8.96 -8.39 -3.57
N HIS A 68 9.27 -8.39 -2.27
CA HIS A 68 10.53 -8.95 -1.81
C HIS A 68 10.56 -10.47 -2.01
N PRO A 69 11.64 -11.07 -2.55
CA PRO A 69 11.69 -12.50 -2.86
C PRO A 69 11.40 -13.44 -1.67
N LEU A 70 11.71 -13.01 -0.44
CA LEU A 70 11.42 -13.78 0.77
C LEU A 70 9.97 -13.64 1.27
N ILE A 71 9.27 -12.57 0.88
CA ILE A 71 7.90 -12.28 1.32
C ILE A 71 6.88 -12.71 0.27
N LEU A 72 7.15 -12.46 -1.02
CA LEU A 72 6.24 -12.75 -2.12
C LEU A 72 5.69 -14.19 -2.11
N PRO A 73 6.50 -15.24 -1.85
CA PRO A 73 5.99 -16.62 -1.76
C PRO A 73 5.11 -16.89 -0.54
N LEU A 74 5.15 -16.02 0.47
CA LEU A 74 4.40 -16.12 1.71
C LEU A 74 3.08 -15.32 1.67
N VAL A 75 2.83 -14.60 0.57
CA VAL A 75 1.56 -13.90 0.35
C VAL A 75 0.52 -14.92 -0.13
N GLU A 76 -0.54 -15.07 0.65
CA GLU A 76 -1.66 -15.94 0.32
C GLU A 76 -2.60 -15.27 -0.69
N ALA A 77 -2.98 -14.02 -0.42
CA ALA A 77 -3.91 -13.27 -1.25
C ALA A 77 -3.72 -11.75 -1.08
N VAL A 78 -4.11 -11.01 -2.12
CA VAL A 78 -4.25 -9.56 -2.08
C VAL A 78 -5.67 -9.20 -2.47
N ILE A 79 -6.35 -8.43 -1.62
CA ILE A 79 -7.68 -7.87 -1.91
C ILE A 79 -7.51 -6.37 -2.17
N GLY A 80 -8.06 -5.89 -3.29
CA GLY A 80 -7.72 -4.57 -3.83
C GLY A 80 -6.62 -4.69 -4.89
N SER A 81 -5.84 -3.63 -5.09
CA SER A 81 -4.79 -3.60 -6.11
C SER A 81 -3.39 -3.46 -5.51
N SER A 82 -2.39 -4.03 -6.19
CA SER A 82 -1.01 -4.06 -5.70
C SER A 82 -0.39 -2.66 -5.60
N ASP A 83 -0.74 -1.76 -6.52
CA ASP A 83 -0.32 -0.35 -6.49
C ASP A 83 -0.87 0.41 -5.27
N SER A 84 -2.07 0.05 -4.81
CA SER A 84 -2.60 0.53 -3.53
C SER A 84 -1.77 0.02 -2.35
N VAL A 85 -1.42 -1.26 -2.33
CA VAL A 85 -0.52 -1.79 -1.28
C VAL A 85 0.83 -1.06 -1.28
N MET A 86 1.32 -0.68 -2.46
CA MET A 86 2.59 0.04 -2.65
C MET A 86 2.52 1.54 -2.35
N GLY A 87 1.33 2.10 -2.09
CA GLY A 87 1.17 3.48 -1.64
C GLY A 87 0.59 4.45 -2.65
N LEU A 88 0.27 4.03 -3.89
CA LEU A 88 -0.36 4.90 -4.89
C LEU A 88 -1.46 4.16 -5.66
N PRO A 89 -2.74 4.33 -5.28
CA PRO A 89 -3.87 3.73 -5.98
C PRO A 89 -4.08 4.42 -7.33
N LYS A 90 -3.55 3.86 -8.42
CA LYS A 90 -3.49 4.53 -9.74
C LYS A 90 -4.87 4.78 -10.31
N ALA A 91 -5.79 3.81 -10.18
CA ALA A 91 -7.16 3.97 -10.68
C ALA A 91 -7.91 5.11 -9.97
N LEU A 92 -7.76 5.21 -8.64
CA LEU A 92 -8.31 6.33 -7.87
C LEU A 92 -7.63 7.64 -8.26
N THR A 93 -6.30 7.64 -8.38
CA THR A 93 -5.50 8.82 -8.74
C THR A 93 -5.91 9.35 -10.12
N GLU A 94 -6.04 8.48 -11.11
CA GLU A 94 -6.49 8.84 -12.46
C GLU A 94 -7.90 9.43 -12.45
N LYS A 95 -8.84 8.77 -11.76
CA LYS A 95 -10.21 9.28 -11.59
C LYS A 95 -10.22 10.69 -10.98
N LEU A 96 -9.48 10.92 -9.89
CA LEU A 96 -9.43 12.21 -9.20
C LEU A 96 -8.77 13.30 -10.07
N ILE A 97 -7.76 12.93 -10.88
CA ILE A 97 -7.17 13.86 -11.84
C ILE A 97 -8.21 14.27 -12.89
N GLN A 98 -8.97 13.32 -13.45
CA GLN A 98 -10.03 13.66 -14.42
C GLN A 98 -11.11 14.54 -13.80
N GLU A 99 -11.55 14.24 -12.57
CA GLU A 99 -12.48 15.08 -11.83
C GLU A 99 -11.94 16.49 -11.57
N ALA A 100 -10.65 16.66 -11.30
CA ALA A 100 -10.03 17.97 -11.10
C ALA A 100 -9.92 18.79 -12.40
N LEU A 101 -9.96 18.12 -13.56
CA LEU A 101 -9.88 18.73 -14.88
C LEU A 101 -11.25 19.09 -15.47
N THR A 102 -12.35 18.50 -15.00
CA THR A 102 -13.68 18.86 -15.47
C THR A 102 -14.05 20.28 -15.03
N GLU A 103 -14.40 21.12 -16.01
CA GLU A 103 -15.02 22.41 -15.76
C GLU A 103 -16.47 22.18 -15.32
N GLU A 104 -16.96 22.94 -14.34
CA GLU A 104 -18.39 22.93 -14.00
C GLU A 104 -19.15 23.62 -15.14
N GLU A 105 -19.95 22.85 -15.89
CA GLU A 105 -20.93 23.43 -16.82
C GLU A 105 -22.06 24.05 -15.97
N PHE A 106 -22.20 25.38 -16.06
CA PHE A 106 -23.27 26.17 -15.43
C PHE A 106 -24.49 26.31 -16.35
#